data_AF-A0A7S1RZE1-F1
#
_entry.id   AF-A0A7S1RZE1-F1
#
_cell.length_a   1.000
_cell.length_b   1.000
_cell.length_c   1.000
_cell.angle_alpha   90.00
_cell.angle_beta   90.00
_cell.angle_gamma   90.00
#
_symmetry.space_group_name_H-M   'P 1'
#
loop_
_entity.id
_entity.type
_entity.pdbx_description
1 polymer ?
#
loop_
_entity_poly.entity_id
_entity_poly.type
_entity_poly.pdbx_seq_one_letter_code
_entity_poly.pdbx_strand_id
1 'polypeptide(L)'
;DVAALDVLLVRLPCTARPEQYESFIARCASCPPLCAPGATEEERQLASARLYQGRRQDEDRALVRIGAVEFPEPQDVNINMMPFVIGQEHSIPEEYRLYWPLIQQCRCLQLQQGKIGYLTIHESRVQKGEAQRRPGLHVE
;
A
#
# COMPACT_ATOMS: atom_id res chain seq x y z
N ASP A 1 -20.43 -13.14 18.73
CA ASP A 1 -20.90 -11.89 18.09
C ASP A 1 -19.73 -11.17 17.44
N VAL A 2 -19.51 -11.43 16.16
CA VAL A 2 -18.50 -10.72 15.36
C VAL A 2 -19.16 -9.42 14.90
N ALA A 3 -18.74 -8.29 15.45
CA ALA A 3 -19.31 -6.99 15.11
C ALA A 3 -18.92 -6.60 13.68
N ALA A 4 -19.89 -6.14 12.90
CA ALA A 4 -19.62 -5.53 11.59
C ALA A 4 -18.65 -4.34 11.76
N LEU A 5 -17.56 -4.35 11.01
CA LEU A 5 -16.53 -3.30 11.07
C LEU A 5 -16.65 -2.39 9.84
N ASP A 6 -16.61 -1.08 10.05
CA ASP A 6 -16.46 -0.11 8.96
C ASP A 6 -15.04 -0.25 8.39
N VAL A 7 -14.93 -0.63 7.11
CA VAL A 7 -13.63 -0.78 6.44
C VAL A 7 -13.32 0.44 5.57
N LEU A 8 -12.10 0.94 5.77
CA LEU A 8 -11.52 2.05 5.03
C LEU A 8 -10.56 1.50 3.98
N LEU A 9 -10.84 1.76 2.70
CA LEU A 9 -9.92 1.41 1.63
C LEU A 9 -8.99 2.59 1.35
N VAL A 10 -7.68 2.34 1.42
CA VAL A 10 -6.67 3.31 1.05
C VAL A 10 -6.16 2.96 -0.34
N ARG A 11 -6.42 3.83 -1.32
CA ARG A 11 -5.73 3.73 -2.60
C ARG A 11 -4.40 4.47 -2.49
N LEU A 12 -3.30 3.73 -2.59
CA LEU A 12 -1.97 4.31 -2.76
C LEU A 12 -1.61 4.24 -4.24
N PRO A 13 -1.76 5.33 -5.01
CA PRO A 13 -1.33 5.32 -6.40
C PRO A 13 0.19 5.27 -6.44
N CYS A 14 0.75 4.15 -6.90
CA CYS A 14 2.06 4.18 -7.53
C CYS A 14 1.89 4.91 -8.86
N THR A 15 2.15 6.21 -8.87
CA THR A 15 2.08 7.06 -10.06
C THR A 15 3.30 6.92 -10.98
N ALA A 16 4.35 6.22 -10.54
CA ALA A 16 5.53 5.97 -11.36
C ALA A 16 5.32 4.75 -12.27
N ARG A 17 5.25 4.99 -13.58
CA ARG A 17 5.36 3.91 -14.58
C ARG A 17 6.80 3.38 -14.61
N PRO A 18 7.03 2.10 -14.96
CA PRO A 18 8.39 1.55 -15.10
C PRO A 18 9.30 2.42 -15.99
N GLU A 19 8.79 2.96 -17.08
CA GLU A 19 9.54 3.87 -17.96
C GLU A 19 9.93 5.21 -17.29
N GLN A 20 9.23 5.59 -16.22
CA GLN A 20 9.49 6.81 -15.47
C GLN A 20 10.44 6.57 -14.29
N TYR A 21 10.69 5.33 -13.88
CA TYR A 21 11.62 5.02 -12.78
C TYR A 21 13.03 5.53 -13.07
N GLU A 22 13.53 5.35 -14.28
CA GLU A 22 14.86 5.83 -14.67
C GLU A 22 14.96 7.35 -14.57
N SER A 23 13.89 8.09 -14.89
CA SER A 23 13.86 9.55 -14.78
C SER A 23 13.88 10.03 -13.32
N PHE A 24 13.32 9.25 -12.39
CA PHE A 24 13.40 9.51 -10.96
C PHE A 24 14.78 9.16 -10.39
N ILE A 25 15.35 8.02 -10.78
CA ILE A 25 16.70 7.61 -10.40
C ILE A 25 17.74 8.61 -10.95
N ALA A 26 17.59 9.05 -12.20
CA ALA A 26 18.45 10.04 -12.83
C ALA A 26 18.30 11.44 -12.19
N ARG A 27 17.11 11.81 -11.70
CA ARG A 27 16.92 13.04 -10.89
C ARG A 27 17.67 12.99 -9.57
N CYS A 28 17.84 11.82 -8.96
CA CYS A 28 18.74 11.63 -7.82
C CYS A 28 20.22 11.69 -8.22
N ALA A 29 20.58 11.30 -9.45
CA ALA A 29 21.95 11.45 -9.98
C ALA A 29 22.29 12.90 -10.32
N SER A 30 21.30 13.72 -10.69
CA SER A 30 21.42 15.18 -10.85
C SER A 30 21.00 15.92 -9.58
N CYS A 31 21.40 15.40 -8.41
CA CYS A 31 21.07 16.01 -7.13
C CYS A 31 21.42 17.51 -7.17
N PRO A 32 20.51 18.42 -6.76
CA PRO A 32 20.89 19.78 -6.38
C PRO A 32 21.96 19.70 -5.26
N PRO A 33 22.65 20.79 -4.89
CA PRO A 33 23.90 20.78 -4.12
C PRO A 33 23.79 20.31 -2.64
N LEU A 34 22.88 19.39 -2.32
CA LEU A 34 22.81 18.65 -1.06
C LEU A 34 24.00 17.70 -0.87
N CYS A 35 24.57 17.20 -1.97
CA CYS A 35 25.68 16.24 -1.95
C CYS A 35 27.07 16.88 -2.13
N ALA A 36 27.15 18.21 -2.29
CA ALA A 36 28.43 18.88 -2.44
C ALA A 36 29.16 18.96 -1.08
N PRO A 37 30.42 18.51 -0.96
CA PRO A 37 31.19 18.70 0.26
C PRO A 37 31.39 20.21 0.48
N GLY A 38 30.68 20.78 1.46
CA GLY A 38 30.73 22.21 1.81
C GLY A 38 29.38 22.94 1.88
N ALA A 39 28.25 22.29 1.54
CA ALA A 39 26.94 22.93 1.65
C ALA A 39 26.54 23.20 3.12
N THR A 40 26.08 24.42 3.39
CA THR A 40 25.61 24.87 4.71
C THR A 40 24.24 24.27 5.07
N GLU A 41 23.91 24.20 6.36
CA GLU A 41 22.65 23.65 6.87
C GLU A 41 21.42 24.33 6.23
N GLU A 42 21.48 25.66 6.03
CA GLU A 42 20.39 26.44 5.41
C GLU A 42 20.21 26.12 3.92
N GLU A 43 21.30 25.94 3.17
CA GLU A 43 21.25 25.54 1.76
C GLU A 43 20.66 24.13 1.61
N ARG A 44 20.91 23.25 2.58
CA ARG A 44 20.30 21.91 2.62
C ARG A 44 18.80 21.99 2.91
N GLN A 45 18.40 22.80 3.87
CA GLN A 45 16.98 22.99 4.19
C GLN A 45 16.21 23.61 3.02
N LEU A 46 16.77 24.62 2.34
CA LEU A 46 16.13 25.27 1.19
C LEU A 46 16.05 24.34 -0.04
N ALA A 47 17.08 23.54 -0.30
CA ALA A 47 17.06 22.55 -1.38
C ALA A 47 16.05 21.42 -1.09
N SER A 48 15.95 20.97 0.16
CA SER A 48 14.91 20.02 0.57
C SER A 48 13.51 20.62 0.36
N ALA A 49 13.27 21.86 0.78
CA ALA A 49 11.99 22.53 0.62
C ALA A 49 11.60 22.70 -0.86
N ARG A 50 12.56 23.02 -1.74
CA ARG A 50 12.33 23.15 -3.18
C ARG A 50 12.06 21.82 -3.88
N LEU A 51 12.71 20.73 -3.47
CA LEU A 51 12.41 19.39 -4.00
C LEU A 51 11.00 18.93 -3.59
N TYR A 52 10.53 19.32 -2.40
CA TYR A 52 9.17 19.06 -1.93
C TYR A 52 8.09 19.97 -2.55
N GLN A 53 8.46 21.06 -3.24
CA GLN A 53 7.52 21.96 -3.92
C GLN A 53 7.06 21.46 -5.30
N GLY A 54 7.56 20.30 -5.76
CA GLY A 54 7.07 19.63 -6.97
C GLY A 54 5.69 19.01 -6.75
N ARG A 55 4.63 19.81 -6.94
CA ARG A 55 3.21 19.39 -7.11
C ARG A 55 2.82 18.09 -6.38
N ARG A 56 2.59 18.16 -5.07
CA ARG A 56 1.54 17.31 -4.48
C ARG A 56 0.20 17.85 -4.96
N GLN A 57 -0.33 17.31 -6.04
CA GLN A 57 -1.78 17.17 -6.09
C GLN A 57 -2.10 16.12 -5.03
N ASP A 58 -2.45 16.59 -3.82
CA ASP A 58 -2.92 15.76 -2.69
C ASP A 58 -4.22 15.01 -3.01
N GLU A 59 -4.77 15.16 -4.22
CA GLU A 59 -6.03 14.57 -4.67
C GLU A 59 -5.99 13.05 -4.86
N ASP A 60 -4.79 12.45 -4.85
CA ASP A 60 -4.60 11.05 -5.26
C ASP A 60 -4.55 10.06 -4.09
N ARG A 61 -4.45 10.52 -2.83
CA ARG A 61 -4.54 9.68 -1.62
C ARG A 61 -5.96 9.73 -1.04
N ALA A 62 -6.91 9.13 -1.75
CA ALA A 62 -8.28 9.04 -1.26
C ALA A 62 -8.46 7.84 -0.32
N LEU A 63 -8.79 8.14 0.94
CA LEU A 63 -9.44 7.18 1.83
C LEU A 63 -10.90 7.06 1.39
N VAL A 64 -11.29 5.91 0.85
CA VAL A 64 -12.67 5.68 0.40
C VAL A 64 -13.33 4.73 1.39
N ARG A 65 -14.43 5.16 1.98
CA ARG A 65 -15.31 4.28 2.74
C ARG A 65 -16.09 3.41 1.77
N ILE A 66 -15.91 2.10 1.84
CA ILE A 66 -16.41 1.18 0.82
C ILE A 66 -17.69 0.45 1.28
N GLY A 67 -17.83 0.20 2.58
CA GLY A 67 -19.03 -0.42 3.15
C GLY A 67 -18.73 -1.07 4.49
N ALA A 68 -19.77 -1.70 5.03
CA ALA A 68 -19.63 -2.61 6.17
C ALA A 68 -19.26 -3.99 5.65
N VAL A 69 -18.25 -4.59 6.26
CA VAL A 69 -17.84 -5.97 5.97
C VAL A 69 -17.57 -6.70 7.27
N GLU A 70 -17.77 -8.01 7.25
CA GLU A 70 -17.46 -8.87 8.37
C GLU A 70 -16.17 -9.61 8.07
N PHE A 71 -15.23 -9.52 9.01
CA PHE A 71 -14.06 -10.38 8.95
C PHE A 71 -14.46 -11.79 9.39
N PRO A 72 -13.92 -12.82 8.72
CA PRO A 72 -14.10 -14.20 9.13
C PRO A 72 -13.51 -14.46 10.53
N GLU A 73 -13.86 -15.59 11.13
CA GLU A 73 -13.16 -16.05 12.33
C GLU A 73 -11.68 -16.33 12.02
N PRO A 74 -10.74 -15.87 12.87
CA PRO A 74 -9.31 -16.08 12.65
C PRO A 74 -8.96 -17.57 12.60
N GLN A 75 -8.27 -17.98 11.55
CA GLN A 75 -7.80 -19.36 11.31
C GLN A 75 -6.27 -19.47 11.34
N ASP A 76 -5.57 -18.40 11.75
CA ASP A 76 -4.09 -18.31 11.78
C ASP A 76 -3.49 -18.36 10.36
N VAL A 77 -4.20 -17.77 9.40
CA VAL A 77 -3.78 -17.74 8.00
C VAL A 77 -2.58 -16.80 7.81
N ASN A 78 -1.50 -17.32 7.25
CA ASN A 78 -0.31 -16.54 6.88
C ASN A 78 0.16 -16.89 5.46
N ILE A 79 -0.34 -16.16 4.47
CA ILE A 79 0.07 -16.25 3.08
C ILE A 79 0.66 -14.93 2.61
N ASN A 80 1.69 -15.01 1.77
CA ASN A 80 2.34 -13.84 1.21
C ASN A 80 2.38 -13.93 -0.32
N MET A 81 1.88 -12.89 -0.99
CA MET A 81 1.95 -12.75 -2.44
C MET A 81 1.35 -13.95 -3.20
N MET A 82 0.23 -14.51 -2.75
CA MET A 82 -0.43 -15.63 -3.41
C MET A 82 -1.13 -15.15 -4.70
N PRO A 83 -0.76 -15.64 -5.89
CA PRO A 83 -1.34 -15.19 -7.14
C PRO A 83 -2.77 -15.71 -7.31
N PHE A 84 -3.69 -14.86 -7.75
CA PHE A 84 -5.05 -15.23 -8.13
C PHE A 84 -5.55 -14.40 -9.31
N VAL A 85 -6.61 -14.83 -9.97
CA VAL A 85 -7.21 -14.09 -11.08
C VAL A 85 -8.27 -13.15 -10.54
N ILE A 86 -8.07 -11.85 -10.74
CA ILE A 86 -9.00 -10.82 -10.27
C ILE A 86 -10.37 -11.03 -10.95
N GLY A 87 -11.41 -11.16 -10.14
CA GLY A 87 -12.78 -11.42 -10.61
C GLY A 87 -13.20 -12.89 -10.61
N GLN A 88 -12.27 -13.83 -10.41
CA GLN A 88 -12.56 -15.26 -10.44
C GLN A 88 -12.35 -15.88 -9.07
N GLU A 89 -13.44 -16.06 -8.32
CA GLU A 89 -13.42 -16.66 -6.97
C GLU A 89 -12.75 -18.04 -6.95
N HIS A 90 -13.02 -18.87 -7.96
CA HIS A 90 -12.47 -20.23 -8.06
C HIS A 90 -10.94 -20.25 -8.22
N SER A 91 -10.31 -19.12 -8.57
CA SER A 91 -8.84 -19.01 -8.63
C SER A 91 -8.20 -18.92 -7.24
N ILE A 92 -9.00 -18.71 -6.20
CA ILE A 92 -8.58 -18.71 -4.81
C ILE A 92 -8.85 -20.12 -4.22
N PRO A 93 -7.86 -20.71 -3.51
CA PRO A 93 -8.05 -21.94 -2.75
C PRO A 93 -9.23 -21.85 -1.79
N GLU A 94 -9.96 -22.95 -1.62
CA GLU A 94 -11.20 -22.99 -0.83
C GLU A 94 -11.04 -22.48 0.60
N GLU A 95 -9.90 -22.81 1.22
CA GLU A 95 -9.47 -22.34 2.55
C GLU A 95 -9.35 -20.82 2.70
N TYR A 96 -9.26 -20.05 1.60
CA TYR A 96 -9.16 -18.58 1.64
C TYR A 96 -10.36 -17.86 1.04
N ARG A 97 -11.34 -18.59 0.48
CA ARG A 97 -12.54 -17.99 -0.14
C ARG A 97 -13.42 -17.23 0.84
N LEU A 98 -13.30 -17.51 2.12
CA LEU A 98 -13.94 -16.75 3.18
C LEU A 98 -13.58 -15.24 3.20
N TYR A 99 -12.45 -14.83 2.61
CA TYR A 99 -12.11 -13.40 2.41
C TYR A 99 -12.65 -12.84 1.09
N TRP A 100 -13.28 -13.65 0.25
CA TRP A 100 -13.79 -13.20 -1.05
C TRP A 100 -14.77 -12.02 -0.95
N PRO A 101 -15.71 -11.97 0.02
CA PRO A 101 -16.58 -10.81 0.19
C PRO A 101 -15.78 -9.52 0.42
N LEU A 102 -14.66 -9.57 1.13
CA LEU A 102 -13.77 -8.42 1.36
C LEU A 102 -13.08 -7.99 0.05
N ILE A 103 -12.60 -8.96 -0.73
CA ILE A 103 -11.95 -8.71 -2.02
C ILE A 103 -12.93 -8.05 -3.00
N GLN A 104 -14.18 -8.51 -3.05
CA GLN A 104 -15.21 -7.97 -3.95
C GLN A 104 -15.55 -6.51 -3.67
N GLN A 105 -15.41 -6.04 -2.44
CA GLN A 105 -15.67 -4.65 -2.08
C GLN A 105 -14.61 -3.69 -2.66
N CYS A 106 -13.39 -4.17 -2.93
CA CYS A 106 -12.32 -3.35 -3.47
C CYS A 106 -12.64 -2.86 -4.90
N ARG A 107 -13.25 -1.68 -5.02
CA ARG A 107 -13.66 -1.08 -6.32
C ARG A 107 -12.50 -0.92 -7.31
N CYS A 108 -11.27 -0.76 -6.84
CA CYS A 108 -10.09 -0.69 -7.69
C CYS A 108 -9.86 -1.96 -8.54
N LEU A 109 -10.36 -3.11 -8.09
CA LEU A 109 -10.26 -4.38 -8.79
C LEU A 109 -11.25 -4.51 -9.95
N GLN A 110 -12.31 -3.70 -9.99
CA GLN A 110 -13.28 -3.72 -11.10
C GLN A 110 -12.63 -3.35 -12.44
N LEU A 111 -11.58 -2.51 -12.42
CA LEU A 111 -10.85 -2.12 -13.62
C LEU A 111 -9.73 -3.11 -14.01
N GLN A 112 -9.47 -4.12 -13.19
CA GLN A 112 -8.36 -5.07 -13.35
C GLN A 112 -8.85 -6.52 -13.51
N GLN A 113 -10.12 -6.71 -13.84
CA GLN A 113 -10.74 -8.02 -14.07
C GLN A 113 -9.94 -8.84 -15.09
N GLY A 114 -9.70 -10.11 -14.79
CA GLY A 114 -8.94 -11.04 -15.63
C GLY A 114 -7.42 -10.91 -15.52
N LYS A 115 -6.88 -9.94 -14.76
CA LYS A 115 -5.43 -9.86 -14.48
C LYS A 115 -5.05 -10.68 -13.25
N ILE A 116 -3.76 -10.96 -13.11
CA ILE A 116 -3.20 -11.60 -11.91
C ILE A 116 -3.05 -10.55 -10.79
N GLY A 117 -3.74 -10.79 -9.68
CA GLY A 117 -3.54 -10.09 -8.42
C GLY A 117 -2.72 -10.95 -7.46
N TYR A 118 -2.12 -10.32 -6.45
CA TYR A 118 -1.40 -11.01 -5.39
C TYR A 118 -2.11 -10.77 -4.05
N LEU A 119 -2.48 -11.84 -3.37
CA LEU A 119 -3.18 -11.84 -2.10
C LEU A 119 -2.21 -12.14 -0.96
N THR A 120 -2.19 -11.27 0.04
CA THR A 120 -1.47 -11.47 1.30
C THR A 120 -2.49 -11.42 2.43
N ILE A 121 -2.58 -12.50 3.20
CA ILE A 121 -3.40 -12.59 4.42
C ILE A 121 -2.43 -12.90 5.55
N HIS A 122 -2.41 -12.06 6.58
CA HIS A 122 -1.56 -12.24 7.73
C HIS A 122 -2.39 -12.06 9.00
N GLU A 123 -2.83 -13.17 9.55
CA GLU A 123 -3.49 -13.25 10.83
C GLU A 123 -2.46 -13.50 11.93
N SER A 124 -2.63 -12.80 13.04
CA SER A 124 -1.82 -13.06 14.23
C SER A 124 -2.52 -12.44 15.43
N ARG A 125 -2.46 -13.12 16.58
CA ARG A 125 -2.91 -12.51 17.85
C ARG A 125 -1.84 -11.53 18.33
N VAL A 126 -2.25 -10.32 18.65
CA VAL A 126 -1.35 -9.27 19.14
C VAL A 126 -1.78 -8.89 20.55
N GLN A 127 -0.83 -8.84 21.48
CA GLN A 127 -1.14 -8.39 22.83
C GLN A 127 -1.31 -6.87 22.85
N LYS A 128 -2.07 -6.37 23.83
CA LYS A 128 -2.26 -4.94 24.00
C LYS A 128 -0.89 -4.25 24.20
N GLY A 129 -0.58 -3.27 23.35
CA GLY A 129 0.67 -2.52 23.39
C GLY A 129 1.78 -3.10 22.50
N GLU A 130 1.55 -4.26 21.88
CA GLU A 130 2.45 -4.83 20.89
C GLU A 130 1.99 -4.46 19.47
N ALA A 131 2.94 -4.45 18.52
CA ALA A 131 2.66 -4.24 17.12
C ALA A 131 2.56 -5.58 16.39
N GLN A 132 1.65 -5.69 15.42
CA GLN A 132 1.48 -6.89 14.62
C GLN A 132 2.69 -7.19 13.72
N ARG A 133 3.38 -6.13 13.26
CA ARG A 133 4.61 -6.23 12.46
C ARG A 133 5.76 -5.54 13.19
N ARG A 134 6.98 -5.78 12.71
CA ARG A 134 8.25 -5.40 13.37
C ARG A 134 8.17 -4.02 14.02
N PRO A 135 8.38 -3.90 15.34
CA PRO A 135 8.57 -2.60 15.96
C PRO A 135 9.89 -2.02 15.46
N GLY A 136 9.82 -0.95 14.67
CA GLY A 136 10.97 -0.26 14.11
C GLY A 136 10.53 0.77 13.09
N LEU A 137 10.99 2.01 13.25
CA LEU A 137 10.78 3.10 12.29
C LEU A 137 11.34 2.66 10.93
N HIS A 138 10.47 2.44 9.95
CA HIS A 138 10.89 2.24 8.57
C HIS A 138 11.35 3.61 8.06
N VAL A 139 12.65 3.87 8.17
CA VAL A 139 13.29 5.02 7.54
C VAL A 139 13.51 4.61 6.08
N GLU A 140 12.59 5.02 5.21
CA GLU A 140 12.87 5.16 3.77
C GLU A 140 13.63 6.45 3.52
#